data_AF-A0A963EGQ6-F1
#
_entry.id   AF-A0A963EGQ6-F1
#
_cell.length_a   1.000
_cell.length_b   1.000
_cell.length_c   1.000
_cell.angle_alpha   90.00
_cell.angle_beta   90.00
_cell.angle_gamma   90.00
#
_symmetry.space_group_name_H-M   'P 1'
#
loop_
_entity.id
_entity.type
_entity.pdbx_description
1 polymer ?
#
loop_
_entity_poly.entity_id
_entity_poly.type
_entity_poly.pdbx_seq_one_letter_code
_entity_poly.pdbx_strand_id
1 'polypeptide(L)' 'MMTRRLRNSLIASLLVSAALASAGISDAAEVNLYSSRHYDTDEQLYSRFTEETGITVNRIEGDADELIERIRLEGEQSP' A
#
# COMPACT_ATOMS: atom_id res chain seq x y z
N MET A 1 -26.80 -2.69 -42.56
CA MET A 1 -25.45 -2.13 -42.30
C MET A 1 -25.39 -1.16 -41.10
N MET A 2 -26.47 -0.45 -40.74
CA MET A 2 -26.48 0.57 -39.67
C MET A 2 -26.40 0.03 -38.23
N THR A 3 -26.94 -1.17 -37.96
CA THR A 3 -27.03 -1.74 -36.60
C THR A 3 -25.71 -2.29 -36.04
N ARG A 4 -24.74 -2.65 -36.91
CA ARG A 4 -23.39 -3.07 -36.49
C ARG A 4 -22.53 -1.87 -36.04
N ARG A 5 -22.72 -0.70 -36.65
CA ARG A 5 -21.95 0.51 -36.28
C ARG A 5 -22.36 1.07 -34.93
N LEU A 6 -23.65 1.03 -34.58
CA LEU A 6 -24.12 1.41 -33.24
C LEU A 6 -23.63 0.45 -32.15
N ARG A 7 -23.64 -0.86 -32.40
CA ARG A 7 -23.11 -1.85 -31.44
C ARG A 7 -21.61 -1.67 -31.19
N ASN A 8 -20.82 -1.44 -32.24
CA ASN A 8 -19.38 -1.19 -32.09
C ASN A 8 -19.10 0.14 -31.35
N SER A 9 -19.92 1.17 -31.54
CA SER A 9 -19.79 2.44 -30.82
C SER A 9 -20.14 2.31 -29.34
N LEU A 10 -21.16 1.50 -29.00
CA LEU A 10 -21.54 1.20 -27.61
C LEU A 10 -20.48 0.36 -26.88
N ILE A 11 -19.86 -0.59 -27.58
CA ILE A 11 -18.74 -1.38 -27.03
C ILE A 11 -17.52 -0.48 -26.81
N ALA A 12 -17.21 0.40 -27.76
CA ALA A 12 -16.10 1.34 -27.64
C ALA A 12 -16.27 2.30 -26.45
N SER A 13 -17.48 2.82 -26.22
CA SER A 13 -17.75 3.70 -25.06
C SER A 13 -17.66 2.95 -23.73
N LEU A 14 -18.09 1.69 -23.68
CA LEU A 14 -17.99 0.86 -22.47
C LEU A 14 -16.53 0.54 -22.11
N LEU A 15 -15.69 0.29 -23.12
CA LEU A 15 -14.26 0.00 -22.93
C LEU A 15 -13.48 1.22 -22.43
N VAL A 16 -13.81 2.43 -22.91
CA VAL A 16 -13.18 3.67 -22.44
C VAL A 16 -13.54 3.97 -20.98
N SER A 17 -14.79 3.77 -20.58
CA SER A 17 -15.22 3.96 -19.18
C SER A 17 -14.56 2.97 -18.22
N ALA A 18 -14.32 1.73 -18.65
CA ALA A 18 -13.63 0.72 -17.84
C ALA A 18 -12.14 1.06 -17.62
N ALA A 19 -11.48 1.65 -18.63
CA ALA A 19 -10.06 2.04 -18.53
C ALA A 19 -9.82 3.24 -17.60
N LEU A 20 -10.79 4.16 -17.46
CA LEU A 20 -10.68 5.27 -16.51
C LEU A 20 -10.90 4.83 -15.05
N ALA A 21 -11.63 3.72 -14.81
CA ALA A 21 -11.88 3.21 -13.47
C ALA A 21 -10.65 2.54 -12.82
N SER A 22 -9.67 2.10 -13.62
CA SER A 22 -8.46 1.45 -13.12
C SER A 22 -7.29 2.40 -12.81
N ALA A 23 -7.46 3.70 -13.05
CA ALA A 23 -6.37 4.69 -12.89
C ALA A 23 -6.14 5.17 -11.43
N GLY A 24 -6.83 4.57 -10.45
CA GLY A 24 -6.92 5.11 -9.08
C GLY A 24 -6.39 4.22 -7.96
N ILE A 25 -5.73 3.10 -8.24
CA ILE A 25 -5.06 2.32 -7.19
C ILE A 25 -3.66 2.91 -7.02
N SER A 26 -3.58 3.98 -6.22
CA SER A 26 -2.29 4.37 -5.65
C SER A 26 -1.95 3.30 -4.62
N ASP A 27 -0.79 2.65 -4.74
CA ASP A 27 -0.27 1.82 -3.65
C ASP A 27 -0.25 2.71 -2.40
N ALA A 28 -0.92 2.27 -1.34
CA ALA A 28 -0.89 3.02 -0.09
C ALA A 28 0.56 3.04 0.37
N ALA A 29 1.11 4.24 0.56
CA ALA A 29 2.47 4.38 1.04
C ALA A 29 2.59 3.70 2.40
N GLU A 30 3.60 2.86 2.58
CA GLU A 30 3.82 2.14 3.83
C GLU A 30 5.29 2.20 4.26
N VAL A 31 5.50 1.99 5.55
CA VAL A 31 6.83 1.90 6.16
C VAL A 31 6.87 0.77 7.17
N ASN A 32 7.89 -0.08 7.07
CA ASN A 32 8.14 -1.18 8.00
C ASN A 32 9.13 -0.74 9.09
N LEU A 33 8.66 -0.69 10.34
CA LEU A 33 9.41 -0.23 11.50
C LEU A 33 9.82 -1.41 12.38
N TYR A 34 11.12 -1.68 12.44
CA TYR A 34 11.72 -2.66 13.33
C TYR A 34 12.07 -1.98 14.66
N SER A 35 11.43 -2.37 15.75
CA SER A 35 11.58 -1.73 17.05
C SER A 35 11.69 -2.73 18.19
N SER A 36 12.77 -2.60 18.97
CA SER A 36 12.90 -3.26 20.28
C SER A 36 12.31 -2.44 21.43
N ARG A 37 11.65 -1.31 21.13
CA ARG A 37 10.96 -0.47 22.11
C ARG A 37 9.50 -0.86 22.16
N HIS A 38 8.99 -1.09 23.38
CA HIS A 38 7.57 -1.33 23.64
C HIS A 38 7.08 -0.31 24.66
N TYR A 39 6.60 0.83 24.17
CA TYR A 39 5.93 1.84 24.98
C TYR A 39 4.55 2.10 24.40
N ASP A 40 3.52 2.09 25.26
CA ASP A 40 2.14 2.37 24.88
C ASP A 40 1.98 3.78 24.29
N THR A 41 2.87 4.71 24.64
CA THR A 41 2.89 6.07 24.08
C THR A 41 3.25 6.11 22.60
N ASP A 42 3.99 5.12 22.11
CA ASP A 42 4.46 5.10 20.73
C ASP A 42 3.32 4.74 19.76
N GLU A 43 2.31 3.99 20.21
CA GLU A 43 1.11 3.68 19.41
C GLU A 43 0.36 4.92 18.94
N GLN A 44 0.12 5.85 19.86
CA GLN A 44 -0.56 7.11 19.56
C GLN A 44 0.26 7.97 18.59
N LEU A 45 1.59 7.92 18.69
CA LEU A 45 2.48 8.62 17.76
C LEU A 45 2.36 8.06 16.34
N TYR A 46 2.36 6.73 16.18
CA TYR A 46 2.23 6.10 14.87
C TYR A 46 0.84 6.28 14.25
N SER A 47 -0.22 6.24 15.06
CA SER A 47 -1.59 6.55 14.60
C SER A 47 -1.66 7.96 14.04
N ARG A 48 -1.15 8.95 14.80
CA ARG A 48 -1.13 10.35 14.36
C ARG A 48 -0.28 10.56 13.12
N PHE A 49 0.89 9.91 13.02
CA PHE A 49 1.71 9.96 11.81
C PHE A 49 0.93 9.43 10.59
N THR A 50 0.24 8.30 10.74
CA THR A 50 -0.58 7.69 9.68
C THR A 50 -1.74 8.61 9.29
N GLU A 51 -2.43 9.20 10.28
CA GLU A 51 -3.53 10.16 10.06
C GLU A 51 -3.06 11.43 9.33
N GLU A 52 -1.88 11.96 9.67
CA GLU A 52 -1.34 13.19 9.09
C GLU A 52 -0.75 12.99 7.69
N THR A 53 -0.15 11.82 7.42
CA THR A 53 0.61 11.57 6.17
C THR A 53 -0.09 10.63 5.19
N GLY A 54 -1.03 9.82 5.68
CA GLY A 54 -1.61 8.70 4.93
C GLY A 54 -0.65 7.51 4.77
N ILE A 55 0.52 7.51 5.41
CA ILE A 55 1.50 6.42 5.32
C ILE A 55 1.24 5.40 6.44
N THR A 56 1.02 4.14 6.06
CA THR A 56 0.81 3.04 7.03
C THR A 56 2.12 2.66 7.71
N VAL A 57 2.12 2.55 9.03
CA VAL A 57 3.28 2.06 9.80
C VAL A 57 3.07 0.60 10.20
N ASN A 58 3.81 -0.30 9.55
CA ASN A 58 3.85 -1.72 9.86
C ASN A 58 4.93 -1.97 10.92
N ARG A 59 4.57 -2.44 12.11
CA ARG A 59 5.54 -2.65 13.21
C ARG A 59 6.01 -4.10 13.28
N ILE A 60 7.33 -4.26 13.34
CA ILE A 60 8.00 -5.52 13.63
C ILE A 60 8.69 -5.37 14.98
N GLU A 61 8.21 -6.11 15.95
CA GLU A 61 8.64 -6.04 17.35
C GLU A 61 9.46 -7.28 17.73
N GLY A 62 10.49 -7.08 18.54
CA GLY A 62 11.37 -8.16 19.00
C GLY A 62 12.62 -7.65 19.68
N ASP A 63 13.45 -8.57 20.15
CA ASP A 63 14.75 -8.22 20.74
C ASP A 63 15.69 -7.64 19.69
N ALA A 64 16.56 -6.72 20.11
CA ALA A 64 17.43 -5.99 19.18
C ALA A 64 18.32 -6.93 18.33
N ASP A 65 18.91 -7.96 18.95
CA ASP A 65 19.76 -8.93 18.25
C ASP A 65 18.96 -9.76 17.23
N GLU A 66 17.72 -10.14 17.58
CA GLU A 66 16.82 -10.88 16.69
C GLU A 66 16.40 -10.03 15.49
N LEU A 67 16.06 -8.77 15.73
CA LEU A 67 15.67 -7.83 14.66
C LEU A 67 16.84 -7.54 13.71
N ILE A 68 18.06 -7.36 14.23
CA ILE A 68 19.24 -7.14 13.39
C ILE A 68 19.51 -8.35 12.50
N GLU A 69 19.43 -9.56 13.06
CA GLU A 69 19.63 -10.78 12.27
C GLU A 69 18.54 -10.95 11.22
N ARG A 70 17.29 -10.68 11.58
CA ARG A 70 16.17 -10.69 10.64
C ARG A 70 16.38 -9.72 9.47
N ILE A 71 16.79 -8.48 9.74
CA ILE A 71 17.09 -7.49 8.68
C ILE A 71 18.18 -8.00 7.74
N ARG A 72 19.24 -8.63 8.28
CA ARG A 72 20.29 -9.23 7.45
C ARG A 72 19.77 -10.39 6.58
N LEU A 73 18.90 -11.22 7.14
CA LEU A 73 18.32 -12.36 6.43
C LEU A 73 17.34 -11.92 5.33
N GLU A 74 16.55 -10.88 5.58
CA GLU A 74 15.58 -10.35 4.62
C GLU A 74 16.29 -9.60 3.47
N GLY A 75 17.30 -8.78 3.76
CA GLY A 75 18.10 -8.10 2.73
C GLY A 75 17.26 -7.28 1.74
N GLU A 76 17.40 -7.54 0.44
CA GLU A 76 16.59 -6.88 -0.60
C GLU A 76 15.13 -7.35 -0.65
N GLN A 77 14.78 -8.33 0.18
CA GLN A 77 13.41 -8.86 0.32
C GLN A 77 12.77 -8.40 1.63
N SER A 78 13.32 -7.37 2.27
CA SER A 78 12.63 -6.69 3.36
C SER A 78 11.26 -6.20 2.87
N PRO A 79 10.23 -6.35 3.72
CA PRO A 79 8.87 -5.92 3.40
C PRO A 79 8.79 -4.42 3.11
#